data_AF-A0A660MB07-F1
#
_entry.id   AF-A0A660MB07-F1
#
_cell.length_a   1.000
_cell.length_b   1.000
_cell.length_c   1.000
_cell.angle_alpha   90.00
_cell.angle_beta   90.00
_cell.angle_gamma   90.00
#
_symmetry.space_group_name_H-M   'P 1'
#
loop_
_entity.id
_entity.type
_entity.pdbx_description
1 polymer ?
#
loop_
_entity_poly.entity_id
_entity_poly.type
_entity_poly.pdbx_seq_one_letter_code
_entity_poly.pdbx_strand_id
1 'polypeptide(L)'
;GYVSIAHRDKVTFYAEAWYGKKTAAHQDICKEAERRWKEYQTEIDRLTEKVKDDLSKLSEKIKAVAKDAENDVLQTLVFILQPLRYLVKHAAFQEEQECRMVYIIGDLLKDERIRTDWGAKQMYLEYAAPVRNSLDKIYLSPGAEPYADFFKRELPTLAKQGGIRRSKNPFRNK
;
A
#
# COMPACT_ATOMS: atom_id res chain seq x y z
N GLY A 1 3.94 18.25 -12.73
CA GLY A 1 2.99 17.12 -12.64
C GLY A 1 2.18 17.25 -11.37
N TYR A 2 0.95 16.75 -11.35
CA TYR A 2 0.13 16.72 -10.13
C TYR A 2 0.67 15.66 -9.17
N VAL A 3 0.94 16.05 -7.91
CA VAL A 3 1.39 15.15 -6.83
C VAL A 3 0.41 15.28 -5.68
N SER A 4 -0.08 14.14 -5.19
CA SER A 4 -0.88 14.02 -3.98
C SER A 4 -0.37 12.86 -3.13
N ILE A 5 -0.58 12.96 -1.82
CA ILE A 5 -0.26 11.86 -0.90
C ILE A 5 -1.40 10.84 -0.94
N ALA A 6 -1.07 9.55 -0.86
CA ALA A 6 -2.08 8.50 -0.72
C ALA A 6 -2.89 8.73 0.58
N HIS A 7 -4.20 8.82 0.45
CA HIS A 7 -5.09 9.11 1.57
C HIS A 7 -6.33 8.22 1.53
N ARG A 8 -7.02 8.15 2.66
CA ARG A 8 -8.26 7.41 2.82
C ARG A 8 -9.41 8.13 2.13
N ASP A 9 -10.42 7.36 1.72
CA ASP A 9 -11.67 7.92 1.20
C ASP A 9 -12.63 8.29 2.33
N LYS A 10 -13.42 9.34 2.10
CA LYS A 10 -14.45 9.82 3.04
C LYS A 10 -15.37 8.69 3.52
N VAL A 11 -15.76 7.77 2.63
CA VAL A 11 -16.63 6.62 2.96
C VAL A 11 -16.07 5.75 4.10
N THR A 12 -14.74 5.63 4.22
CA THR A 12 -14.12 4.82 5.26
C THR A 12 -14.40 5.36 6.67
N PHE A 13 -14.55 6.69 6.81
CA PHE A 13 -14.86 7.34 8.09
C PHE A 13 -16.30 7.06 8.52
N TYR A 14 -17.23 7.01 7.56
CA TYR A 14 -18.62 6.63 7.83
C TYR A 14 -18.73 5.15 8.20
N ALA A 15 -18.02 4.27 7.48
CA ALA A 15 -17.98 2.86 7.80
C ALA A 15 -17.45 2.60 9.21
N GLU A 16 -16.35 3.26 9.61
CA GLU A 16 -15.80 3.19 10.96
C GLU A 16 -16.74 3.76 12.03
N ALA A 17 -17.34 4.92 11.77
CA ALA A 17 -18.26 5.55 12.72
C ALA A 17 -19.52 4.68 12.94
N TRP A 18 -19.94 3.94 11.92
CA TRP A 18 -21.04 2.97 11.99
C TRP A 18 -20.63 1.66 12.68
N TYR A 19 -19.36 1.26 12.55
CA TYR A 19 -18.85 0.00 13.09
C TYR A 19 -18.97 -0.01 14.62
N GLY A 20 -19.78 -0.93 15.15
CA GLY A 20 -20.06 -1.06 16.59
C GLY A 20 -21.11 -0.09 17.15
N LYS A 21 -21.69 0.82 16.34
CA LYS A 21 -22.71 1.81 16.76
C LYS A 21 -24.03 1.67 16.00
N LYS A 22 -24.43 0.43 15.68
CA LYS A 22 -25.60 0.14 14.83
C LYS A 22 -26.95 0.63 15.39
N THR A 23 -27.03 0.94 16.69
CA THR A 23 -28.23 1.43 17.36
C THR A 23 -28.21 2.94 17.63
N ALA A 24 -27.09 3.63 17.34
CA ALA A 24 -26.99 5.07 17.53
C ALA A 24 -27.79 5.84 16.46
N ALA A 25 -28.21 7.06 16.79
CA ALA A 25 -28.92 7.90 15.85
C ALA A 25 -28.05 8.19 14.62
N HIS A 26 -28.60 7.95 13.43
CA HIS A 26 -27.90 8.12 12.16
C HIS A 26 -27.26 9.52 12.02
N GLN A 27 -27.95 10.55 12.50
CA GLN A 27 -27.47 11.93 12.43
C GLN A 27 -26.19 12.16 13.25
N ASP A 28 -26.06 11.51 14.41
CA ASP A 28 -24.88 11.67 15.27
C ASP A 28 -23.67 10.94 14.68
N ILE A 29 -23.90 9.76 14.07
CA ILE A 29 -22.86 9.03 13.32
C ILE A 29 -22.33 9.88 12.16
N CYS A 30 -23.23 10.49 11.39
CA CYS A 30 -22.86 11.33 10.25
C CYS A 30 -22.10 12.59 10.68
N LYS A 31 -22.51 13.25 11.77
CA LYS A 31 -21.79 14.42 12.31
C LYS A 31 -20.37 14.07 12.74
N GLU A 32 -20.20 12.95 13.45
CA GLU A 32 -18.89 12.51 13.92
C GLU A 32 -17.97 12.09 12.76
N ALA A 33 -18.49 11.33 11.78
CA ALA A 33 -17.74 10.96 10.59
C ALA A 33 -17.30 12.20 9.78
N GLU A 34 -18.16 13.20 9.61
CA GLU A 34 -17.84 14.44 8.92
C GLU A 34 -16.75 15.25 9.64
N ARG A 35 -16.85 15.35 10.97
CA ARG A 35 -15.84 16.03 11.80
C ARG A 35 -14.47 15.37 11.64
N ARG A 36 -14.39 14.05 11.83
CA ARG A 36 -13.15 13.27 11.67
C ARG A 36 -12.59 13.35 10.25
N TRP A 37 -13.46 13.33 9.23
CA TRP A 37 -13.05 13.50 7.83
C TRP A 37 -12.39 14.86 7.60
N LYS A 38 -12.99 15.95 8.09
CA LYS A 38 -12.43 17.31 7.92
C LYS A 38 -11.08 17.48 8.62
N GLU A 39 -10.96 16.98 9.84
CA GLU A 39 -9.68 16.97 10.58
C GLU A 39 -8.60 16.19 9.83
N TYR A 40 -8.94 15.00 9.33
CA TYR A 40 -8.03 14.19 8.52
C TYR A 40 -7.63 14.89 7.22
N GLN A 41 -8.59 15.47 6.50
CA GLN A 41 -8.35 16.16 5.23
C GLN A 41 -7.40 17.36 5.42
N THR A 42 -7.59 18.12 6.49
CA THR A 42 -6.70 19.25 6.84
C THR A 42 -5.26 18.80 7.03
N GLU A 43 -5.04 17.66 7.72
CA GLU A 43 -3.69 17.13 7.91
C GLU A 43 -3.10 16.57 6.61
N ILE A 44 -3.91 15.91 5.77
CA ILE A 44 -3.45 15.43 4.45
C ILE A 44 -3.04 16.58 3.53
N ASP A 45 -3.79 17.68 3.53
CA ASP A 45 -3.46 18.86 2.72
C ASP A 45 -2.14 19.49 3.20
N ARG A 46 -1.98 19.64 4.53
CA ARG A 46 -0.75 20.14 5.15
C ARG A 46 0.47 19.27 4.81
N LEU A 47 0.32 17.95 4.92
CA LEU A 47 1.38 16.99 4.55
C LEU A 47 1.69 17.05 3.05
N THR A 48 0.67 17.18 2.21
CA THR A 48 0.82 17.24 0.75
C THR A 48 1.67 18.45 0.34
N GLU A 49 1.41 19.63 0.93
CA GLU A 49 2.21 20.82 0.67
C GLU A 49 3.65 20.66 1.15
N LYS A 50 3.86 20.06 2.33
CA LYS A 50 5.21 19.76 2.83
C LYS A 50 5.98 18.83 1.87
N VAL A 51 5.35 17.75 1.41
CA VAL A 51 5.98 16.81 0.47
C VAL A 51 6.31 17.48 -0.86
N LYS A 52 5.45 18.37 -1.37
CA LYS A 52 5.74 19.14 -2.59
C LYS A 52 6.97 20.04 -2.43
N ASP A 53 7.07 20.72 -1.30
CA ASP A 53 8.22 21.58 -0.97
C ASP A 53 9.52 20.74 -0.86
N ASP A 54 9.48 19.63 -0.12
CA ASP A 54 10.62 18.72 0.06
C ASP A 54 11.08 18.11 -1.28
N LEU A 55 10.15 17.67 -2.14
CA LEU A 55 10.46 17.16 -3.48
C LEU A 55 11.07 18.24 -4.38
N SER A 56 10.59 19.48 -4.27
CA SER A 56 11.12 20.61 -5.04
C SER A 56 12.57 20.92 -4.62
N LYS A 57 12.83 21.01 -3.31
CA LYS A 57 14.18 21.19 -2.75
C LYS A 57 15.12 20.05 -3.13
N LEU A 58 14.63 18.81 -3.08
CA LEU A 58 15.40 17.63 -3.48
C LEU A 58 15.76 17.70 -4.97
N SER A 59 14.80 18.05 -5.83
CA SER A 59 15.03 18.23 -7.26
C SER A 59 16.09 19.31 -7.54
N GLU A 60 16.07 20.45 -6.84
CA GLU A 60 17.11 21.47 -6.99
C GLU A 60 18.49 20.98 -6.55
N LYS A 61 18.58 20.29 -5.41
CA LYS A 61 19.84 19.69 -4.94
C LYS A 61 20.39 18.67 -5.94
N ILE A 62 19.55 17.81 -6.49
CA ILE A 62 19.96 16.83 -7.51
C ILE A 62 20.50 17.54 -8.76
N LYS A 63 19.79 18.57 -9.25
CA LYS A 63 20.25 19.35 -10.41
C LYS A 63 21.61 20.02 -10.15
N ALA A 64 21.81 20.56 -8.95
CA ALA A 64 23.07 21.19 -8.57
C ALA A 64 24.23 20.19 -8.54
N VAL A 65 24.03 18.99 -8.00
CA VAL A 65 25.04 17.93 -8.00
C VAL A 65 25.29 17.39 -9.41
N ALA A 66 24.23 17.16 -10.19
CA ALA A 66 24.32 16.50 -11.48
C ALA A 66 24.91 17.37 -12.62
N LYS A 67 24.98 18.69 -12.45
CA LYS A 67 25.34 19.65 -13.51
C LYS A 67 26.69 19.34 -14.18
N ASP A 68 27.66 18.90 -13.38
CA ASP A 68 29.03 18.62 -13.83
C ASP A 68 29.57 17.31 -13.19
N ALA A 69 28.67 16.41 -12.80
CA ALA A 69 29.02 15.17 -12.10
C ALA A 69 29.67 14.14 -13.03
N GLU A 70 30.69 13.46 -12.50
CA GLU A 70 31.22 12.23 -13.08
C GLU A 70 30.19 11.09 -13.06
N ASN A 71 30.39 10.08 -13.90
CA ASN A 71 29.42 9.01 -14.09
C ASN A 71 29.18 8.18 -12.81
N ASP A 72 30.21 7.97 -11.99
CA ASP A 72 30.11 7.28 -10.70
C ASP A 72 29.22 8.04 -9.69
N VAL A 73 29.28 9.36 -9.66
CA VAL A 73 28.40 10.22 -8.87
C VAL A 73 26.96 10.10 -9.35
N LEU A 74 26.73 10.09 -10.67
CA LEU A 74 25.39 9.90 -11.24
C LEU A 74 24.82 8.51 -10.90
N GLN A 75 25.63 7.44 -10.98
CA GLN A 75 25.21 6.10 -10.56
C GLN A 75 24.85 6.05 -9.07
N THR A 76 25.65 6.72 -8.24
CA THR A 76 25.39 6.84 -6.80
C THR A 76 24.09 7.59 -6.52
N LEU A 77 23.82 8.68 -7.23
CA LEU A 77 22.55 9.40 -7.13
C LEU A 77 21.36 8.51 -7.51
N VAL A 78 21.47 7.77 -8.61
CA VAL A 78 20.42 6.83 -9.05
C VAL A 78 20.14 5.78 -7.98
N PHE A 79 21.20 5.21 -7.37
CA PHE A 79 21.09 4.22 -6.30
C PHE A 79 20.38 4.80 -5.07
N ILE A 80 20.77 5.98 -4.60
CA ILE A 80 20.18 6.64 -3.43
C ILE A 80 18.71 7.02 -3.67
N LEU A 81 18.34 7.38 -4.91
CA LEU A 81 16.97 7.78 -5.26
C LEU A 81 16.06 6.58 -5.58
N GLN A 82 16.63 5.39 -5.74
CA GLN A 82 15.87 4.19 -6.06
C GLN A 82 14.70 3.93 -5.09
N PRO A 83 14.83 4.08 -3.76
CA PRO A 83 13.71 3.90 -2.83
C PRO A 83 12.51 4.82 -3.11
N LEU A 84 12.74 6.06 -3.55
CA LEU A 84 11.66 7.01 -3.84
C LEU A 84 10.79 6.54 -5.00
N ARG A 85 11.35 5.79 -5.96
CA ARG A 85 10.58 5.25 -7.10
C ARG A 85 9.49 4.28 -6.64
N TYR A 86 9.70 3.59 -5.53
CA TYR A 86 8.71 2.67 -4.98
C TYR A 86 7.64 3.38 -4.14
N LEU A 87 7.94 4.58 -3.61
CA LEU A 87 6.98 5.40 -2.86
C LEU A 87 5.97 6.14 -3.75
N VAL A 88 6.22 6.22 -5.05
CA VAL A 88 5.35 6.90 -6.01
C VAL A 88 4.53 5.87 -6.79
N LYS A 89 3.20 5.93 -6.66
CA LYS A 89 2.29 5.14 -7.49
C LYS A 89 1.70 6.00 -8.62
N HIS A 90 1.49 5.39 -9.78
CA HIS A 90 0.76 6.05 -10.86
C HIS A 90 -0.71 6.24 -10.43
N ALA A 91 -1.34 7.36 -10.83
CA ALA A 91 -2.72 7.68 -10.46
C ALA A 91 -3.74 6.59 -10.86
N ALA A 92 -3.45 5.82 -11.91
CA ALA A 92 -4.25 4.67 -12.31
C ALA A 92 -4.36 3.54 -11.25
N PHE A 93 -3.50 3.54 -10.23
CA PHE A 93 -3.54 2.62 -9.08
C PHE A 93 -4.13 3.29 -7.83
N GLN A 94 -4.97 4.31 -7.99
CA GLN A 94 -5.62 5.01 -6.88
C GLN A 94 -6.44 4.03 -6.01
N GLU A 95 -7.17 3.10 -6.64
CA GLU A 95 -8.00 2.10 -5.96
C GLU A 95 -7.22 1.09 -5.09
N GLU A 96 -5.90 0.96 -5.26
CA GLU A 96 -5.06 0.22 -4.33
C GLU A 96 -4.94 1.05 -3.03
N GLN A 97 -5.85 0.78 -2.10
CA GLN A 97 -6.03 1.53 -0.85
C GLN A 97 -4.83 1.38 0.10
N GLU A 98 -4.03 0.33 -0.04
CA GLU A 98 -2.87 0.10 0.81
C GLU A 98 -1.67 -0.39 0.00
N CYS A 99 -0.55 0.33 0.10
CA CYS A 99 0.75 -0.11 -0.38
C CYS A 99 1.68 -0.25 0.83
N ARG A 100 2.12 -1.47 1.13
CA ARG A 100 3.12 -1.75 2.17
C ARG A 100 4.45 -2.01 1.51
N MET A 101 5.41 -1.13 1.73
CA MET A 101 6.77 -1.35 1.27
C MET A 101 7.60 -2.01 2.36
N VAL A 102 8.29 -3.07 1.99
CA VAL A 102 9.25 -3.75 2.87
C VAL A 102 10.61 -3.54 2.26
N TYR A 103 11.43 -2.75 2.94
CA TYR A 103 12.81 -2.51 2.55
C TYR A 103 13.74 -3.34 3.44
N ILE A 104 14.53 -4.20 2.81
CA ILE A 104 15.47 -5.11 3.47
C ILE A 104 16.85 -4.72 2.98
N ILE A 105 17.72 -4.40 3.93
CA ILE A 105 19.11 -4.00 3.67
C ILE A 105 20.00 -5.15 4.14
N GLY A 106 20.86 -5.65 3.25
CA GLY A 106 21.81 -6.72 3.57
C GLY A 106 21.26 -8.12 3.31
N ASP A 107 21.53 -9.05 4.23
CA ASP A 107 21.19 -10.46 4.09
C ASP A 107 19.73 -10.73 4.47
N LEU A 108 18.93 -11.10 3.47
CA LEU A 108 17.52 -11.47 3.62
C LEU A 108 17.29 -12.54 4.71
N LEU A 109 18.25 -13.43 4.92
CA LEU A 109 18.16 -14.53 5.89
C LEU A 109 18.43 -14.08 7.33
N LYS A 110 18.99 -12.88 7.51
CA LYS A 110 19.32 -12.31 8.83
C LYS A 110 18.30 -11.27 9.30
N ASP A 111 17.35 -10.90 8.44
CA ASP A 111 16.30 -9.95 8.83
C ASP A 111 15.25 -10.68 9.69
N GLU A 112 15.18 -10.34 10.98
CA GLU A 112 14.29 -10.98 11.97
C GLU A 112 12.80 -10.88 11.61
N ARG A 113 12.42 -9.93 10.75
CA ARG A 113 11.03 -9.76 10.30
C ARG A 113 10.63 -10.85 9.32
N ILE A 114 11.59 -11.43 8.62
CA ILE A 114 11.36 -12.43 7.57
C ILE A 114 11.44 -13.83 8.18
N ARG A 115 10.34 -14.55 8.09
CA ARG A 115 10.27 -15.97 8.41
C ARG A 115 10.63 -16.76 7.18
N THR A 116 11.47 -17.77 7.36
CA THR A 116 11.81 -18.72 6.30
C THR A 116 11.40 -20.11 6.73
N ASP A 117 10.64 -20.79 5.88
CA ASP A 117 10.32 -22.21 6.01
C ASP A 117 10.79 -22.92 4.74
N TRP A 118 11.97 -23.52 4.87
CA TRP A 118 12.64 -24.24 3.79
C TRP A 118 11.91 -25.51 3.37
N GLY A 119 11.20 -26.17 4.30
CA GLY A 119 10.44 -27.38 4.02
C GLY A 119 9.27 -27.10 3.07
N ALA A 120 8.56 -26.00 3.32
CA ALA A 120 7.49 -25.53 2.44
C ALA A 120 7.97 -24.61 1.30
N LYS A 121 9.29 -24.35 1.19
CA LYS A 121 9.91 -23.46 0.20
C LYS A 121 9.27 -22.06 0.18
N GLN A 122 9.05 -21.48 1.36
CA GLN A 122 8.37 -20.19 1.52
C GLN A 122 9.18 -19.22 2.38
N MET A 123 9.06 -17.94 2.05
CA MET A 123 9.54 -16.82 2.86
C MET A 123 8.41 -15.81 3.02
N TYR A 124 8.13 -15.39 4.24
CA TYR A 124 6.96 -14.56 4.54
C TYR A 124 7.23 -13.61 5.72
N LEU A 125 6.34 -12.62 5.85
CA LEU A 125 6.32 -11.67 6.97
C LEU A 125 5.04 -11.93 7.77
N GLU A 126 5.14 -11.95 9.08
CA GLU A 126 3.98 -12.09 9.96
C GLU A 126 3.35 -10.71 10.20
N TYR A 127 2.10 -10.55 9.80
CA TYR A 127 1.36 -9.32 10.10
C TYR A 127 0.91 -9.31 11.56
N ALA A 128 1.12 -8.17 12.23
CA ALA A 128 0.68 -7.98 13.62
C ALA A 128 -0.84 -8.16 13.79
N ALA A 129 -1.63 -7.74 12.79
CA ALA A 129 -3.07 -7.93 12.78
C ALA A 129 -3.45 -9.21 12.01
N PRO A 130 -4.38 -10.04 12.52
CA PRO A 130 -4.83 -11.25 11.84
C PRO A 130 -5.66 -10.90 10.60
N VAL A 131 -4.99 -10.74 9.45
CA VAL A 131 -5.63 -10.36 8.17
C VAL A 131 -6.69 -11.37 7.74
N ARG A 132 -6.49 -12.66 8.07
CA ARG A 132 -7.36 -13.77 7.67
C ARG A 132 -8.84 -13.54 7.97
N ASN A 133 -9.16 -12.93 9.12
CA ASN A 133 -10.54 -12.70 9.56
C ASN A 133 -11.22 -11.54 8.81
N SER A 134 -10.44 -10.71 8.13
CA SER A 134 -10.92 -9.53 7.41
C SER A 134 -10.94 -9.73 5.89
N LEU A 135 -10.60 -10.92 5.40
CA LEU A 135 -10.57 -11.22 3.96
C LEU A 135 -12.00 -11.47 3.43
N ASP A 136 -12.43 -10.61 2.51
CA ASP A 136 -13.71 -10.77 1.78
C ASP A 136 -13.50 -11.41 0.39
N LYS A 137 -12.46 -10.98 -0.34
CA LYS A 137 -12.14 -11.49 -1.69
C LYS A 137 -10.64 -11.51 -1.93
N ILE A 138 -10.18 -12.49 -2.70
CA ILE A 138 -8.81 -12.60 -3.21
C ILE A 138 -8.87 -12.67 -4.73
N TYR A 139 -8.17 -11.74 -5.38
CA TYR A 139 -8.05 -11.69 -6.85
C TYR A 139 -6.64 -12.09 -7.27
N LEU A 140 -6.51 -13.29 -7.83
CA LEU A 140 -5.23 -13.86 -8.26
C LEU A 140 -4.86 -13.33 -9.65
N SER A 141 -3.63 -12.84 -9.81
CA SER A 141 -3.06 -12.56 -11.14
C SER A 141 -2.78 -13.86 -11.89
N PRO A 142 -2.53 -13.84 -13.21
CA PRO A 142 -2.20 -15.04 -13.98
C PRO A 142 -1.01 -15.83 -13.40
N GLY A 143 0.04 -15.16 -12.94
CA GLY A 143 1.18 -15.84 -12.30
C GLY A 143 0.86 -16.49 -10.95
N ALA A 144 -0.21 -16.06 -10.27
CA ALA A 144 -0.67 -16.64 -9.01
C ALA A 144 -1.75 -17.73 -9.20
N GLU A 145 -2.31 -17.85 -10.42
CA GLU A 145 -3.38 -18.81 -10.76
C GLU A 145 -2.97 -20.27 -10.50
N PRO A 146 -1.74 -20.74 -10.80
CA PRO A 146 -1.30 -22.10 -10.48
C PRO A 146 -1.32 -22.42 -8.98
N TYR A 147 -1.29 -21.39 -8.12
CA TYR A 147 -1.29 -21.53 -6.66
C TYR A 147 -2.69 -21.35 -6.05
N ALA A 148 -3.75 -21.27 -6.86
CA ALA A 148 -5.10 -21.04 -6.37
C ALA A 148 -5.56 -22.08 -5.33
N ASP A 149 -5.18 -23.35 -5.52
CA ASP A 149 -5.59 -24.44 -4.63
C ASP A 149 -4.96 -24.34 -3.23
N PHE A 150 -3.77 -23.77 -3.12
CA PHE A 150 -3.19 -23.41 -1.81
C PHE A 150 -4.13 -22.46 -1.06
N PHE A 151 -4.55 -21.36 -1.70
CA PHE A 151 -5.47 -20.42 -1.07
C PHE A 151 -6.82 -21.05 -0.74
N LYS A 152 -7.35 -21.92 -1.60
CA LYS A 152 -8.62 -22.60 -1.33
C LYS A 152 -8.54 -23.53 -0.12
N ARG A 153 -7.41 -24.23 0.05
CA ARG A 153 -7.16 -25.11 1.20
C ARG A 153 -6.99 -24.31 2.48
N GLU A 154 -6.20 -23.24 2.46
CA GLU A 154 -5.96 -22.40 3.62
C GLU A 154 -7.18 -21.53 3.99
N LEU A 155 -8.06 -21.21 3.04
CA LEU A 155 -9.23 -20.35 3.25
C LEU A 155 -10.51 -21.06 2.77
N PRO A 156 -10.90 -22.20 3.39
CA PRO A 156 -11.96 -23.06 2.88
C PRO A 156 -13.33 -22.37 2.89
N THR A 157 -13.62 -21.55 3.90
CA THR A 157 -14.86 -20.76 3.98
C THR A 157 -14.95 -19.76 2.83
N LEU A 158 -13.86 -19.03 2.57
CA LEU A 158 -13.77 -18.04 1.50
C LEU A 158 -13.88 -18.70 0.12
N ALA A 159 -13.24 -19.86 -0.04
CA ALA A 159 -13.29 -20.66 -1.27
C ALA A 159 -14.71 -21.13 -1.58
N LYS A 160 -15.44 -21.65 -0.58
CA LYS A 160 -16.84 -22.09 -0.74
C LYS A 160 -17.77 -20.95 -1.14
N GLN A 161 -17.51 -19.72 -0.69
CA GLN A 161 -18.25 -18.51 -1.07
C GLN A 161 -17.82 -17.97 -2.44
N GLY A 162 -16.86 -18.61 -3.12
CA GLY A 162 -16.31 -18.13 -4.37
C GLY A 162 -15.55 -16.81 -4.20
N GLY A 163 -14.99 -16.53 -3.03
CA GLY A 163 -14.23 -15.31 -2.74
C GLY A 163 -12.83 -15.30 -3.36
N ILE A 164 -12.31 -16.46 -3.79
CA ILE A 164 -11.01 -16.60 -4.48
C ILE A 164 -11.27 -16.67 -6.00
N ARG A 165 -10.80 -15.66 -6.73
CA ARG A 165 -11.13 -15.46 -8.15
C ARG A 165 -9.90 -15.08 -8.96
N ARG A 166 -9.91 -15.35 -10.25
CA ARG A 166 -8.94 -14.75 -11.18
C ARG A 166 -9.23 -13.26 -11.33
N SER A 167 -8.18 -12.45 -11.27
CA SER A 167 -8.25 -11.02 -11.52
C SER A 167 -8.63 -10.76 -12.97
N LYS A 168 -9.63 -9.88 -13.18
CA LYS A 168 -10.02 -9.40 -14.51
C LYS A 168 -9.32 -8.09 -14.88
N ASN A 169 -8.31 -7.67 -14.10
CA ASN A 169 -7.61 -6.42 -14.35
C ASN A 169 -6.86 -6.47 -15.70
N PRO A 170 -7.18 -5.59 -16.66
CA PRO A 170 -6.58 -5.62 -18.00
C PRO A 170 -5.07 -5.36 -18.00
N PHE A 171 -4.54 -4.67 -16.98
CA PHE A 171 -3.10 -4.43 -16.82
C PHE A 171 -2.33 -5.63 -16.27
N ARG A 172 -3.03 -6.64 -15.75
CA ARG A 172 -2.43 -7.86 -15.18
C ARG A 172 -2.58 -9.09 -16.08
N ASN A 173 -3.25 -8.96 -17.23
CA ASN A 173 -3.50 -10.05 -18.19
C ASN A 173 -2.53 -10.04 -19.38
N LYS A 174 -1.27 -9.65 -19.17
CA LYS A 174 -0.22 -9.73 -20.18
C LYS A 174 0.66 -10.96 -19.94
#